data_AF-A0AAR5PLY4-F1
#
_entry.id   AF-A0AAR5PLY4-F1
#
_cell.length_a   1.000
_cell.length_b   1.000
_cell.length_c   1.000
_cell.angle_alpha   90.00
_cell.angle_beta   90.00
_cell.angle_gamma   90.00
#
_symmetry.space_group_name_H-M   'P 1'
#
loop_
_entity.id
_entity.type
_entity.pdbx_description
1 polymer ?
#
loop_
_entity_poly.entity_id
_entity_poly.type
_entity_poly.pdbx_seq_one_letter_code
_entity_poly.pdbx_strand_id
1 'polypeptide(L)'
;MKSIFLLALVGFVAAIPLERSPGLYKSKLSSYKYQECPPAPDGMERFACPSPDRQGRYHCIDDHVLCDGFTDCPNEEDEDRRSCMFYKTTKAHLDVLADALLRWARGR
;
A
#
# COMPACT_ATOMS: atom_id res chain seq x y z
N MET A 1 -32.49 44.86 -5.54
CA MET A 1 -31.60 44.07 -6.42
C MET A 1 -30.31 43.67 -5.68
N LYS A 2 -30.36 42.82 -4.64
CA LYS A 2 -29.16 42.23 -4.01
C LYS A 2 -29.36 40.79 -3.50
N SER A 3 -30.60 40.26 -3.54
CA SER A 3 -30.96 39.03 -2.85
C SER A 3 -30.99 37.76 -3.71
N ILE A 4 -30.75 37.87 -5.03
CA ILE A 4 -30.83 36.71 -5.95
C ILE A 4 -29.44 36.11 -6.24
N PHE A 5 -28.35 36.88 -6.09
CA PHE A 5 -26.99 36.38 -6.34
C PHE A 5 -26.45 35.44 -5.24
N LEU A 6 -26.98 35.51 -4.02
CA LEU A 6 -26.51 34.66 -2.92
C LEU A 6 -27.01 33.22 -3.01
N LEU A 7 -28.11 32.94 -3.72
CA LEU A 7 -28.63 31.58 -3.89
C LEU A 7 -27.89 30.77 -4.97
N ALA A 8 -27.17 31.42 -5.87
CA ALA A 8 -26.43 30.73 -6.93
C ALA A 8 -25.15 30.04 -6.42
N LEU A 9 -24.56 30.49 -5.30
CA LEU A 9 -23.34 29.90 -4.74
C LEU A 9 -23.59 28.76 -3.75
N VAL A 10 -24.75 28.74 -3.07
CA VAL A 10 -25.09 27.64 -2.15
C VAL A 10 -25.67 26.43 -2.89
N GLY A 11 -26.28 26.64 -4.06
CA GLY A 11 -26.88 25.56 -4.85
C GLY A 11 -25.88 24.74 -5.68
N PHE A 12 -24.73 25.29 -6.06
CA PHE A 12 -23.78 24.60 -6.95
C PHE A 12 -22.87 23.61 -6.24
N VAL A 13 -22.72 23.68 -4.91
CA VAL A 13 -21.91 22.72 -4.15
C VAL A 13 -22.68 21.41 -3.87
N ALA A 14 -24.01 21.42 -3.94
CA ALA A 14 -24.85 20.26 -3.62
C ALA A 14 -25.10 19.31 -4.80
N ALA A 15 -24.62 19.63 -6.01
CA ALA A 15 -24.92 18.87 -7.22
C ALA A 15 -23.67 18.41 -8.00
N ILE A 16 -22.52 18.30 -7.33
CA ILE A 16 -21.49 17.38 -7.81
C ILE A 16 -21.83 16.03 -7.18
N PRO A 17 -22.49 15.10 -7.90
CA PRO A 17 -22.52 13.74 -7.45
C PRO A 17 -21.06 13.30 -7.34
N LEU A 18 -20.61 13.02 -6.12
CA LEU A 18 -19.46 12.14 -5.90
C LEU A 18 -19.88 10.75 -6.39
N GLU A 19 -19.96 10.60 -7.72
CA GLU A 19 -19.90 9.30 -8.37
C GLU A 19 -18.55 8.70 -8.02
N ARG A 20 -18.58 7.98 -6.90
CA ARG A 20 -17.59 7.01 -6.48
C ARG A 20 -17.46 5.99 -7.60
N SER A 21 -16.70 6.31 -8.63
CA SER A 21 -16.31 5.37 -9.69
C SER A 21 -15.44 4.29 -9.05
N PRO A 22 -15.98 3.09 -8.76
CA PRO A 22 -15.21 2.01 -8.20
C PRO A 22 -14.62 1.24 -9.40
N GLY A 23 -13.75 1.86 -10.18
CA GLY A 23 -13.45 1.29 -11.50
C GLY A 23 -12.11 1.63 -12.13
N LEU A 24 -11.49 2.77 -11.80
CA LEU A 24 -10.35 3.26 -12.59
C LEU A 24 -9.04 3.42 -11.80
N TYR A 25 -8.88 2.68 -10.71
CA TYR A 25 -7.55 2.39 -10.14
C TYR A 25 -7.13 0.92 -10.30
N LYS A 26 -8.06 0.04 -10.73
CA LYS A 26 -7.83 -1.41 -10.82
C LYS A 26 -7.06 -1.86 -12.06
N SER A 27 -7.03 -1.09 -13.14
CA SER A 27 -6.52 -1.56 -14.44
C SER A 27 -5.00 -1.48 -14.61
N LYS A 28 -4.29 -0.68 -13.81
CA LYS A 28 -2.80 -0.67 -13.76
C LYS A 28 -2.22 -1.48 -12.60
N LEU A 29 -3.07 -1.92 -11.68
CA LEU A 29 -2.73 -2.76 -10.52
C LEU A 29 -3.03 -4.25 -10.77
N SER A 30 -3.06 -4.67 -12.04
CA SER A 30 -3.20 -6.09 -12.42
C SER A 30 -1.88 -6.69 -12.92
N SER A 31 -0.90 -5.85 -13.29
CA SER A 31 0.41 -6.32 -13.73
C SER A 31 1.40 -6.56 -12.58
N TYR A 32 1.11 -6.04 -11.39
CA TYR A 32 1.77 -6.50 -10.17
C TYR A 32 0.96 -7.69 -9.65
N LYS A 33 1.06 -8.83 -10.36
CA LYS A 33 0.64 -10.10 -9.79
C LYS A 33 1.61 -10.36 -8.64
N TYR A 34 1.30 -9.79 -7.47
CA TYR A 34 1.89 -10.18 -6.21
C TYR A 34 1.81 -11.69 -6.18
N GLN A 35 2.96 -12.34 -6.29
CA GLN A 35 2.99 -13.78 -6.36
C GLN A 35 2.46 -14.26 -5.03
N GLU A 36 1.48 -15.15 -5.09
CA GLU A 36 0.69 -15.57 -3.94
C GLU A 36 1.60 -16.30 -2.94
N CYS A 37 2.32 -15.54 -2.13
CA CYS A 37 2.92 -16.04 -0.92
C CYS A 37 1.77 -16.31 0.04
N PRO A 38 1.61 -17.56 0.50
CA PRO A 38 0.59 -17.84 1.49
C PRO A 38 0.88 -16.99 2.73
N PRO A 39 -0.14 -16.45 3.40
CA PRO A 39 0.06 -15.71 4.63
C PRO A 39 0.78 -16.60 5.64
N ALA A 40 1.68 -16.01 6.42
CA ALA A 40 2.37 -16.73 7.47
C ALA A 40 1.36 -17.25 8.50
N PRO A 41 1.62 -18.41 9.14
CA PRO A 41 0.68 -19.02 10.10
C PRO A 41 0.44 -18.14 11.35
N ASP A 42 1.31 -17.18 11.61
CA ASP A 42 1.22 -16.15 12.65
C ASP A 42 0.44 -14.89 12.21
N GLY A 43 -0.01 -14.84 10.95
CA GLY A 43 -0.73 -13.71 10.37
C GLY A 43 0.17 -12.61 9.81
N MET A 44 1.48 -12.82 9.76
CA MET A 44 2.42 -11.84 9.20
C MET A 44 2.34 -11.81 7.66
N GLU A 45 2.52 -10.61 7.10
CA GLU A 45 2.57 -10.43 5.64
C GLU A 45 3.90 -11.00 5.10
N ARG A 46 3.78 -11.79 4.04
CA ARG A 46 4.92 -12.38 3.32
C ARG A 46 5.06 -11.78 1.95
N PHE A 47 6.27 -11.37 1.60
CA PHE A 47 6.62 -10.75 0.33
C PHE A 47 7.34 -11.76 -0.57
N ALA A 48 6.99 -11.75 -1.86
CA ALA A 48 7.73 -12.52 -2.85
C ALA A 48 8.93 -11.74 -3.37
N CYS A 49 10.08 -12.39 -3.51
CA CYS A 49 11.23 -11.83 -4.19
C CYS A 49 10.87 -11.47 -5.64
N PRO A 50 11.29 -10.31 -6.17
CA PRO A 50 10.95 -9.88 -7.53
C PRO A 50 11.43 -10.83 -8.64
N SER A 51 12.58 -11.47 -8.42
CA SER A 51 13.15 -12.43 -9.36
C SER A 51 13.07 -13.85 -8.83
N PRO A 52 12.89 -14.85 -9.70
CA PRO A 52 12.92 -16.24 -9.30
C PRO A 52 14.36 -16.72 -9.02
N ASP A 53 14.47 -17.83 -8.30
CA ASP A 53 15.71 -18.59 -8.12
C ASP A 53 16.19 -19.23 -9.44
N ARG A 54 17.35 -19.89 -9.38
CA ARG A 54 17.93 -20.61 -10.54
C ARG A 54 17.03 -21.74 -11.05
N GLN A 55 16.04 -22.18 -10.28
CA GLN A 55 15.05 -23.19 -10.62
C GLN A 55 13.71 -22.59 -11.09
N GLY A 56 13.60 -21.26 -11.19
CA GLY A 56 12.39 -20.58 -11.60
C GLY A 56 11.33 -20.43 -10.50
N ARG A 57 11.67 -20.69 -9.24
CA ARG A 57 10.76 -20.58 -8.09
C ARG A 57 10.92 -19.23 -7.40
N TYR A 58 9.82 -18.68 -6.94
CA TYR A 58 9.82 -17.42 -6.21
C TYR A 58 9.94 -17.68 -4.71
N HIS A 59 10.86 -16.96 -4.08
CA HIS A 59 11.11 -17.04 -2.65
C HIS A 59 10.15 -16.11 -1.92
N CYS A 60 9.51 -16.61 -0.88
CA CYS A 60 8.66 -15.83 0.01
C CYS A 60 9.42 -15.55 1.30
N ILE A 61 9.52 -14.28 1.66
CA ILE A 61 10.22 -13.80 2.84
C ILE A 61 9.24 -13.04 3.73
N ASP A 62 9.44 -13.11 5.04
CA ASP A 62 8.61 -12.39 6.00
C ASP A 62 9.02 -10.91 6.09
N ASP A 63 8.14 -10.05 6.56
CA ASP A 63 8.39 -8.60 6.65
C ASP A 63 9.52 -8.20 7.61
N HIS A 64 9.91 -9.07 8.53
CA HIS A 64 10.93 -8.83 9.55
C HIS A 64 12.35 -9.18 9.09
N VAL A 65 12.48 -10.05 8.08
CA VAL A 65 13.77 -10.39 7.47
C VAL A 65 14.11 -9.44 6.31
N LEU A 66 13.15 -8.67 5.82
CA LEU A 66 13.42 -7.59 4.87
C LEU A 66 14.36 -6.54 5.49
N CYS A 67 15.52 -6.34 4.86
CA CYS A 67 16.50 -5.32 5.24
C CYS A 67 17.11 -5.52 6.64
N ASP A 68 17.33 -6.79 7.02
CA ASP A 68 17.95 -7.22 8.28
C ASP A 68 19.47 -7.42 8.17
N GLY A 69 20.01 -7.33 6.95
CA GLY A 69 21.43 -7.49 6.65
C GLY A 69 21.83 -8.90 6.19
N PHE A 70 20.87 -9.80 6.01
CA PHE A 70 21.05 -11.12 5.41
C PHE A 70 20.37 -11.17 4.05
N THR A 71 21.02 -11.82 3.08
CA THR A 71 20.46 -11.99 1.73
C THR A 71 19.55 -13.21 1.68
N ASP A 72 18.24 -12.98 1.72
CA ASP A 72 17.22 -14.01 1.57
C ASP A 72 16.73 -14.15 0.12
N CYS A 73 16.76 -13.07 -0.67
CA CYS A 73 16.41 -13.12 -2.08
C CYS A 73 17.61 -13.51 -2.98
N PRO A 74 17.36 -14.22 -4.10
CA PRO A 74 18.43 -14.77 -4.93
C PRO A 74 19.34 -13.73 -5.59
N ASN A 75 18.91 -12.47 -5.78
CA ASN A 75 19.76 -11.39 -6.30
C ASN A 75 19.89 -10.22 -5.32
N GLU A 76 19.79 -10.47 -4.01
CA GLU A 76 19.99 -9.42 -2.99
C GLU A 76 18.97 -8.27 -3.15
N GLU A 77 17.80 -8.55 -3.74
CA GLU A 77 16.78 -7.53 -3.96
C GLU A 77 16.17 -7.01 -2.64
N ASP A 78 16.16 -7.86 -1.63
CA ASP A 78 15.74 -7.59 -0.25
C ASP A 78 16.72 -6.68 0.50
N GLU A 79 18.01 -6.72 0.16
CA GLU A 79 19.06 -5.94 0.83
C GLU A 79 19.61 -4.78 -0.04
N ASP A 80 18.98 -4.50 -1.19
CA ASP A 80 19.38 -3.34 -2.00
C ASP A 80 19.26 -2.05 -1.18
N ARG A 81 20.35 -1.29 -1.10
CA ARG A 81 20.46 -0.11 -0.23
C ARG A 81 19.39 0.94 -0.51
N ARG A 82 18.97 1.09 -1.77
CA ARG A 82 17.94 2.08 -2.15
C ARG A 82 16.57 1.54 -1.79
N SER A 83 16.28 0.30 -2.15
CA SER A 83 15.04 -0.39 -1.79
C SER A 83 14.82 -0.39 -0.29
N CYS A 84 15.85 -0.71 0.50
CA CYS A 84 15.78 -0.72 1.95
C CYS A 84 15.52 0.65 2.57
N MET A 85 16.17 1.70 2.06
CA MET A 85 15.91 3.07 2.52
C MET A 85 14.45 3.47 2.30
N PHE A 86 13.90 3.17 1.12
CA PHE A 86 12.50 3.47 0.81
C PHE A 86 11.54 2.60 1.63
N TYR A 87 11.82 1.31 1.79
CA TYR A 87 11.01 0.40 2.60
C TYR A 87 10.92 0.87 4.05
N LYS A 88 12.08 1.09 4.71
CA LYS A 88 12.14 1.53 6.11
C LYS A 88 11.41 2.85 6.33
N THR A 89 11.61 3.82 5.43
CA THR A 89 10.94 5.13 5.50
C THR A 89 9.42 4.97 5.32
N THR A 90 8.99 4.20 4.33
CA THR A 90 7.56 4.01 4.02
C THR A 90 6.84 3.26 5.14
N LYS A 91 7.45 2.19 5.67
CA LYS A 91 6.93 1.40 6.80
C LYS A 91 6.70 2.29 8.01
N ALA A 92 7.70 3.10 8.39
CA ALA A 92 7.58 4.01 9.52
C ALA A 92 6.41 5.01 9.37
N HIS A 93 6.18 5.53 8.16
CA HIS A 93 5.05 6.43 7.90
C HIS A 93 3.69 5.71 7.90
N LEU A 94 3.63 4.48 7.37
CA LEU A 94 2.42 3.66 7.37
C LEU A 94 2.00 3.29 8.80
N ASP A 95 2.95 2.96 9.68
CA ASP A 95 2.65 2.60 11.07
C ASP A 95 2.02 3.78 11.83
N VAL A 96 2.51 5.00 11.60
CA VAL A 96 1.94 6.22 12.18
C VAL A 96 0.51 6.45 11.67
N LEU A 97 0.26 6.26 10.38
CA LEU A 97 -1.08 6.40 9.80
C LEU A 97 -2.03 5.32 10.32
N ALA A 98 -1.58 4.07 10.41
CA ALA A 98 -2.35 2.96 10.94
C ALA A 98 -2.75 3.19 12.40
N ASP A 99 -1.82 3.65 13.24
CA ASP A 99 -2.10 4.00 14.63
C ASP A 99 -3.09 5.17 14.74
N ALA A 100 -2.94 6.21 13.93
CA ALA A 100 -3.89 7.33 13.90
C ALA A 100 -5.31 6.87 13.50
N LEU A 101 -5.43 6.01 12.49
CA LEU A 101 -6.71 5.44 12.04
C LEU A 101 -7.32 4.51 13.10
N LEU A 102 -6.51 3.68 13.74
CA LEU A 102 -6.97 2.77 14.80
C LEU A 102 -7.43 3.54 16.05
N ARG A 103 -6.74 4.62 16.42
CA ARG A 103 -7.17 5.52 17.51
C ARG A 103 -8.48 6.23 17.16
N TRP A 104 -8.64 6.69 15.92
CA TRP A 104 -9.90 7.26 15.45
C TRP A 104 -11.04 6.23 15.49
N ALA A 105 -10.80 5.00 15.04
CA ALA A 105 -11.80 3.93 15.02
C ALA A 105 -12.20 3.43 16.42
N ARG A 106 -11.30 3.49 17.41
CA ARG A 106 -11.56 3.11 18.81
C ARG A 106 -12.17 4.24 19.65
N GLY A 107 -12.19 5.47 19.14
CA GLY A 107 -12.48 6.69 19.88
C GLY A 107 -13.66 7.50 19.34
N ARG A 108 -14.54 6.84 18.58
CA ARG A 108 -15.98 7.13 18.52
C ARG A 108 -16.72 5.91 19.04
#